data_AF-A0A5S9MCU8-F1
#
_entry.id   AF-A0A5S9MCU8-F1
#
_cell.length_a   1.000
_cell.length_b   1.000
_cell.length_c   1.000
_cell.angle_alpha   90.00
_cell.angle_beta   90.00
_cell.angle_gamma   90.00
#
_symmetry.space_group_name_H-M   'P 1'
#
loop_
_entity.id
_entity.type
_entity.pdbx_description
1 polymer ?
#
loop_
_entity_poly.entity_id
_entity_poly.type
_entity_poly.pdbx_seq_one_letter_code
_entity_poly.pdbx_strand_id
1 'polypeptide(L)' 'MHANIQNDGTYSVVPRMYGGVTNANDLRKIADVVDKYEIPLVKMTGGQRIDLLGVKKKIYLKCGRI' A
#
# COMPACT_ATOMS: atom_id res chain seq x y z
N MET A 1 3.27 -16.50 4.73
CA MET A 1 3.09 -15.03 4.64
C MET A 1 1.60 -14.77 4.76
N HIS A 2 1.12 -14.14 5.83
CA HIS A 2 -0.30 -13.80 6.01
C HIS A 2 -0.58 -12.49 5.27
N ALA A 3 -1.51 -12.50 4.32
CA ALA A 3 -1.93 -11.30 3.61
C ALA A 3 -3.13 -10.66 4.32
N ASN A 4 -3.20 -9.34 4.36
CA ASN A 4 -4.31 -8.63 5.00
C ASN A 4 -5.51 -8.56 4.04
N ILE A 5 -6.40 -9.56 4.10
CA ILE A 5 -7.56 -9.69 3.22
C ILE A 5 -8.72 -8.86 3.78
N GLN A 6 -9.37 -8.08 2.93
CA GLN A 6 -10.56 -7.29 3.25
C GLN A 6 -11.85 -8.10 2.98
N ASN A 7 -12.98 -7.67 3.54
CA ASN A 7 -14.26 -8.37 3.41
C ASN A 7 -14.73 -8.55 1.95
N ASP A 8 -14.29 -7.68 1.05
CA ASP A 8 -14.60 -7.72 -0.39
C ASP A 8 -13.63 -8.60 -1.20
N GLY A 9 -12.71 -9.32 -0.53
CA GLY A 9 -11.72 -10.19 -1.15
C GLY A 9 -10.50 -9.45 -1.73
N THR A 10 -10.43 -8.12 -1.58
CA THR A 10 -9.24 -7.35 -1.91
C THR A 10 -8.21 -7.41 -0.78
N TYR A 11 -7.04 -6.83 -1.01
CA TYR A 11 -5.92 -6.88 -0.09
C TYR A 11 -5.51 -5.47 0.33
N SER A 12 -4.92 -5.38 1.53
CA SER A 12 -4.19 -4.22 2.02
C SER A 12 -2.69 -4.45 1.88
N VAL A 13 -1.97 -3.43 1.40
CA VAL A 13 -0.51 -3.41 1.30
C VAL A 13 0.01 -2.21 2.07
N VAL A 14 0.94 -2.46 3.00
CA VAL A 14 1.58 -1.43 3.81
C VAL A 14 3.05 -1.38 3.40
N PRO A 15 3.49 -0.34 2.66
CA PRO A 15 4.90 -0.15 2.31
C PRO A 15 5.79 -0.12 3.55
N ARG A 16 7.03 -0.57 3.40
CA ARG A 16 7.95 -0.62 4.56
C ARG A 16 8.44 0.77 4.91
N MET A 17 8.08 1.27 6.10
CA MET A 17 8.52 2.55 6.62
C MET A 17 9.10 2.37 8.03
N TYR A 18 10.31 2.86 8.28
CA TYR A 18 10.98 2.75 9.59
C TYR A 18 10.61 3.94 10.46
N GLY A 19 9.81 3.72 11.51
CA GLY A 19 9.36 4.80 12.40
C GLY A 19 8.58 5.92 11.70
N GLY A 20 7.93 5.60 10.58
CA GLY A 20 7.22 6.59 9.75
C GLY A 20 8.12 7.55 8.98
N VAL A 21 9.45 7.36 8.99
CA VAL A 21 10.39 8.20 8.25
C VAL A 21 10.19 7.99 6.74
N THR A 22 10.10 9.10 6.01
CA THR A 22 9.91 9.13 4.56
C THR A 22 10.52 10.41 3.97
N ASN A 23 10.52 10.53 2.65
CA ASN A 23 10.89 11.73 1.92
C ASN A 23 10.01 11.89 0.68
N ALA A 24 10.14 13.02 -0.02
CA ALA A 24 9.33 13.32 -1.20
C ALA A 24 9.45 12.26 -2.33
N ASN A 25 10.61 11.63 -2.50
CA ASN A 25 10.81 10.62 -3.55
C ASN A 25 10.08 9.31 -3.22
N ASP A 26 10.10 8.89 -1.95
CA ASP A 26 9.38 7.70 -1.52
C ASP A 26 7.86 7.91 -1.63
N LEU A 27 7.38 9.09 -1.27
CA LEU A 27 5.97 9.47 -1.45
C LEU A 27 5.54 9.47 -2.92
N ARG A 28 6.39 9.99 -3.83
CA ARG A 28 6.11 9.92 -5.28
C ARG A 28 6.03 8.49 -5.80
N LYS A 29 6.94 7.60 -5.38
CA LYS A 29 6.87 6.17 -5.78
C LYS A 29 5.56 5.51 -5.34
N ILE A 30 5.08 5.85 -4.14
CA ILE A 30 3.79 5.36 -3.65
C ILE A 30 2.65 5.91 -4.53
N ALA A 31 2.67 7.21 -4.85
CA ALA A 31 1.70 7.82 -5.75
C ALA A 31 1.69 7.17 -7.14
N ASP A 32 2.86 6.96 -7.76
CA ASP A 32 2.98 6.32 -9.07
C ASP A 32 2.36 4.91 -9.09
N VAL A 33 2.48 4.17 -7.99
CA VAL A 33 1.88 2.84 -7.84
C VAL A 33 0.36 2.95 -7.70
N VAL A 34 -0.11 3.89 -6.88
CA VAL A 34 -1.54 4.14 -6.67
C VAL A 34 -2.21 4.44 -8.00
N ASP A 35 -1.64 5.33 -8.80
CA ASP A 35 -2.15 5.69 -10.12
C ASP A 35 -2.07 4.51 -11.09
N LYS A 36 -0.92 3.85 -11.18
CA LYS A 36 -0.69 2.74 -12.12
C LYS A 36 -1.66 1.58 -11.94
N TYR A 37 -2.08 1.33 -10.71
CA TYR A 37 -2.92 0.19 -10.36
C TYR A 37 -4.34 0.58 -9.93
N GLU A 38 -4.67 1.87 -10.05
CA GLU A 38 -5.99 2.43 -9.71
C GLU A 38 -6.42 2.00 -8.30
N ILE A 39 -5.51 2.16 -7.33
CA ILE A 39 -5.77 1.77 -5.93
C ILE A 39 -6.79 2.75 -5.35
N PRO A 40 -7.98 2.27 -4.91
CA PRO A 40 -9.11 3.16 -4.64
C PRO A 40 -8.99 3.93 -3.31
N LEU A 41 -8.17 3.45 -2.37
CA LEU A 41 -8.05 4.08 -1.06
C LEU A 41 -6.61 4.02 -0.56
N VAL A 42 -6.10 5.21 -0.22
CA VAL A 42 -4.82 5.41 0.47
C VAL A 42 -5.12 6.08 1.80
N LYS A 43 -4.63 5.51 2.89
CA LYS A 43 -4.83 6.09 4.23
C LYS A 43 -3.58 6.01 5.09
N MET A 44 -3.55 6.84 6.13
CA MET A 44 -2.58 6.69 7.20
C MET A 44 -3.09 5.67 8.24
N THR A 45 -2.18 4.86 8.77
CA THR A 45 -2.46 3.94 9.88
C THR A 45 -2.08 4.57 11.21
N GLY A 46 -2.67 4.08 12.31
CA GLY A 46 -2.25 4.47 13.66
C GLY A 46 -0.80 4.13 14.01
N GLY A 47 -0.16 3.24 13.23
CA GLY A 47 1.26 2.90 13.36
C GLY A 47 2.19 3.73 12.47
N GLN A 48 1.81 4.95 12.08
CA GLN A 48 2.64 5.87 11.29
C GLN A 48 3.12 5.30 9.95
N ARG A 49 2.27 4.52 9.28
CA ARG A 49 2.53 3.93 7.95
C ARG A 49 1.40 4.23 7.00
N ILE A 50 1.70 4.26 5.70
CA ILE A 50 0.70 4.37 4.64
C ILE A 50 0.11 2.98 4.35
N ASP A 51 -1.20 2.90 4.17
CA ASP A 51 -1.93 1.68 3.83
C ASP A 51 -2.68 1.87 2.51
N LEU A 52 -2.47 0.93 1.60
CA LEU A 52 -3.06 0.88 0.26
C LEU A 52 -4.13 -0.21 0.26
N LEU A 53 -5.40 0.18 0.27
CA LEU A 53 -6.55 -0.74 0.32
C LEU A 53 -7.21 -0.90 -1.04
N GLY A 54 -7.85 -2.06 -1.26
CA GLY A 54 -8.50 -2.39 -2.53
C GLY A 54 -7.56 -3.02 -3.55
N VAL A 55 -6.37 -3.48 -3.12
CA VAL A 55 -5.36 -4.07 -4.02
C VAL A 55 -5.86 -5.44 -4.49
N LYS A 56 -5.99 -5.63 -5.81
CA LYS A 56 -6.41 -6.91 -6.40
C LYS A 56 -5.32 -7.98 -6.22
N LYS A 57 -5.72 -9.24 -6.01
CA LYS A 57 -4.80 -10.39 -5.84
C LYS A 57 -3.67 -10.44 -6.89
N LYS A 58 -4.00 -10.17 -8.15
CA LYS A 58 -3.06 -10.21 -9.30
C LYS A 58 -1.87 -9.25 -9.15
N ILE A 59 -2.07 -8.13 -8.47
CA ILE A 59 -1.06 -7.07 -8.31
C ILE A 59 -0.50 -7.00 -6.88
N TYR A 60 -1.06 -7.77 -5.93
CA TYR A 60 -0.67 -7.76 -4.52
C TYR A 60 0.85 -7.93 -4.32
N LEU A 61 1.44 -8.97 -4.93
CA LEU A 61 2.89 -9.21 -4.82
C LEU A 61 3.75 -8.15 -5.52
N LYS A 62 3.18 -7.42 -6.49
CA LYS A 62 3.88 -6.31 -7.16
C LYS A 62 3.91 -5.06 -6.28
N CYS A 63 2.83 -4.80 -5.55
CA CYS A 63 2.74 -3.67 -4.62
C CYS A 63 3.48 -3.94 -3.31
N GLY A 64 3.59 -5.20 -2.86
CA GLY A 64 4.26 -5.55 -1.60
C GLY A 64 5.78 -5.33 -1.57
N ARG A 65 6.40 -4.87 -2.66
CA ARG A 65 7.84 -4.58 -2.74
C ARG A 65 8.16 -3.08 -2.71
N ILE A 66 7.18 -2.26 -2.36
CA ILE A 66 7.30 -0.79 -2.22
C ILE A 66 7.80 -0.45 -0.83
#